data_AF-A0A924VSK1-F1
#
_entry.id   AF-A0A924VSK1-F1
#
_cell.length_a   1.000
_cell.length_b   1.000
_cell.length_c   1.000
_cell.angle_alpha   90.00
_cell.angle_beta   90.00
_cell.angle_gamma   90.00
#
_symmetry.space_group_name_H-M   'P 1'
#
loop_
_entity.id
_entity.type
_entity.pdbx_description
1 polymer ?
#
loop_
_entity_poly.entity_id
_entity_poly.type
_entity_poly.pdbx_seq_one_letter_code
_entity_poly.pdbx_strand_id
1 'polypeptide(L)'
;MRFTRIIGNEKGFSLVELIVVIAIIAALSAIAMPNALNILSNSKRSTCVSGRATAVHHYYRYHVNGGTFNPHGTTGTQFLVDAKLLNVNTVCKSGGTLTWAIAPGGDATLTCSVHGN
;
A
#
# COMPACT_ATOMS: atom_id res chain seq x y z
N MET A 1 -4.02 -27.52 56.88
CA MET A 1 -4.02 -26.34 56.00
C MET A 1 -5.41 -26.18 55.41
N ARG A 2 -6.10 -25.08 55.70
CA ARG A 2 -7.50 -24.84 55.34
C ARG A 2 -7.51 -23.99 54.06
N PHE A 3 -7.88 -24.59 52.93
CA PHE A 3 -8.04 -23.87 51.66
C PHE A 3 -9.34 -23.06 51.71
N THR A 4 -9.22 -21.76 51.95
CA THR A 4 -10.35 -20.82 51.82
C THR A 4 -10.55 -20.53 50.34
N ARG A 5 -11.64 -21.08 49.77
CA ARG A 5 -12.04 -20.89 48.37
C ARG A 5 -12.57 -19.46 48.20
N ILE A 6 -11.84 -18.62 47.49
CA ILE A 6 -12.31 -17.30 47.04
C ILE A 6 -13.31 -17.55 45.90
N ILE A 7 -14.61 -17.40 46.19
CA ILE A 7 -15.64 -17.40 45.16
C ILE A 7 -15.72 -15.96 44.64
N GLY A 8 -14.98 -15.69 43.55
CA GLY A 8 -15.13 -14.46 42.80
C GLY A 8 -16.52 -14.44 42.16
N ASN A 9 -17.23 -13.31 42.24
CA ASN A 9 -18.50 -13.13 41.56
C ASN A 9 -18.24 -12.89 40.07
N GLU A 10 -17.95 -13.97 39.34
CA GLU A 10 -17.70 -13.96 37.90
C GLU A 10 -19.02 -13.64 37.19
N LYS A 11 -19.27 -12.35 36.92
CA LYS A 11 -20.39 -11.93 36.06
C LYS A 11 -20.04 -12.35 34.63
N GLY A 12 -20.47 -13.55 34.25
CA GLY A 12 -20.38 -14.04 32.88
C GLY A 12 -21.17 -13.13 31.93
N PHE A 13 -20.57 -12.83 30.79
CA PHE A 13 -21.18 -12.06 29.69
C PHE A 13 -22.46 -12.77 29.21
N SER A 14 -23.56 -12.04 29.04
CA SER A 14 -24.81 -12.65 28.57
C SER A 14 -24.70 -13.03 27.08
N LEU A 15 -25.26 -14.18 26.70
CA LEU A 15 -25.37 -14.57 25.29
C LEU A 15 -26.21 -13.55 24.50
N VAL A 16 -27.21 -12.94 25.18
CA VAL A 16 -28.03 -11.85 24.64
C VAL A 16 -27.22 -10.57 24.40
N GLU A 17 -26.25 -10.27 25.27
CA GLU A 17 -25.35 -9.13 25.09
C GLU A 17 -24.50 -9.29 23.83
N LEU A 18 -23.98 -10.50 23.58
CA LEU A 18 -23.15 -10.76 22.41
C LEU A 18 -23.94 -10.62 21.10
N ILE A 19 -25.17 -11.16 21.04
CA ILE A 19 -25.99 -11.12 19.83
C ILE A 19 -26.44 -9.70 19.45
N VAL A 20 -26.73 -8.84 20.44
CA VAL A 20 -27.10 -7.44 20.16
C VAL A 20 -25.89 -6.66 19.61
N VAL A 21 -24.69 -6.90 20.15
CA VAL A 21 -23.46 -6.23 19.70
C VAL A 21 -23.12 -6.60 18.25
N ILE A 22 -23.15 -7.90 17.89
CA ILE A 22 -22.87 -8.30 16.50
C ILE A 22 -23.95 -7.79 15.54
N ALA A 23 -25.20 -7.65 15.97
CA ALA A 23 -26.28 -7.08 15.16
C ALA A 23 -26.01 -5.59 14.83
N ILE A 24 -25.55 -4.81 15.81
CA ILE A 24 -25.20 -3.39 15.60
C ILE A 24 -23.95 -3.27 14.70
N ILE A 25 -22.91 -4.06 14.94
CA ILE A 25 -21.69 -4.07 14.10
C ILE A 25 -22.04 -4.47 12.65
N ALA A 26 -22.94 -5.43 12.45
CA ALA A 26 -23.40 -5.83 11.13
C ALA A 26 -24.11 -4.67 10.39
N ALA A 27 -25.00 -3.95 11.07
CA ALA A 27 -25.69 -2.79 10.50
C ALA A 27 -24.72 -1.65 10.10
N LEU A 28 -23.74 -1.34 10.97
CA LEU A 28 -22.74 -0.30 10.68
C LEU A 28 -21.76 -0.73 9.58
N SER A 29 -21.31 -1.99 9.61
CA SER A 29 -20.34 -2.49 8.63
C SER A 29 -20.93 -2.58 7.23
N ALA A 30 -22.24 -2.84 7.09
CA ALA A 30 -22.92 -2.83 5.79
C ALA A 30 -22.77 -1.49 5.03
N ILE A 31 -22.74 -0.36 5.75
CA ILE A 31 -22.59 0.97 5.15
C ILE A 31 -21.10 1.38 5.10
N ALA A 32 -20.34 1.10 6.16
CA ALA A 32 -18.97 1.56 6.29
C ALA A 32 -17.98 0.79 5.40
N MET A 33 -18.14 -0.52 5.27
CA MET A 33 -17.21 -1.39 4.55
C MET A 33 -17.07 -1.07 3.05
N PRO A 34 -18.14 -0.87 2.25
CA PRO A 34 -17.98 -0.53 0.84
C PRO A 34 -17.26 0.81 0.63
N ASN A 35 -17.51 1.80 1.49
CA ASN A 35 -16.81 3.08 1.43
C ASN A 35 -15.33 2.93 1.79
N ALA A 36 -15.02 2.19 2.85
CA ALA A 36 -13.64 1.91 3.24
C ALA A 36 -12.84 1.26 2.11
N LEU A 37 -13.40 0.29 1.40
CA LEU A 37 -12.71 -0.36 0.27
C LEU A 37 -12.38 0.62 -0.87
N ASN A 38 -13.28 1.56 -1.18
CA ASN A 38 -13.05 2.61 -2.18
C ASN A 38 -11.97 3.61 -1.74
N ILE A 39 -11.95 4.00 -0.47
CA ILE A 39 -10.90 4.89 0.06
C ILE A 39 -9.54 4.18 0.00
N LEU A 40 -9.50 2.90 0.33
CA LEU A 40 -8.27 2.10 0.25
C LEU A 40 -7.77 1.95 -1.19
N SER A 41 -8.65 1.70 -2.16
CA SER A 41 -8.25 1.59 -3.57
C SER A 41 -7.72 2.92 -4.11
N ASN A 42 -8.39 4.04 -3.81
CA ASN A 42 -7.93 5.37 -4.18
C ASN A 42 -6.61 5.75 -3.49
N SER A 43 -6.44 5.38 -2.22
CA SER A 43 -5.19 5.60 -1.48
C SER A 43 -4.03 4.83 -2.09
N LYS A 44 -4.27 3.57 -2.51
CA LYS A 44 -3.28 2.75 -3.23
C LYS A 44 -2.91 3.37 -4.58
N ARG A 45 -3.91 3.85 -5.35
CA ARG A 45 -3.68 4.53 -6.62
C ARG A 45 -2.87 5.82 -6.43
N SER A 46 -3.26 6.67 -5.48
CA SER A 46 -2.57 7.92 -5.18
C SER A 46 -1.12 7.69 -4.73
N THR A 47 -0.90 6.71 -3.85
CA THR A 47 0.45 6.30 -3.44
C THR A 47 1.28 5.83 -4.62
N CYS A 48 0.68 5.08 -5.55
CA CYS A 48 1.35 4.61 -6.76
C CYS A 48 1.77 5.76 -7.69
N VAL A 49 0.89 6.72 -7.93
CA VAL A 49 1.19 7.91 -8.75
C VAL A 49 2.33 8.72 -8.12
N SER A 50 2.23 9.02 -6.81
CA SER A 50 3.24 9.79 -6.09
C SER A 50 4.60 9.07 -6.03
N GLY A 51 4.59 7.76 -5.75
CA GLY A 51 5.80 6.94 -5.73
C GLY A 51 6.47 6.86 -7.10
N ARG A 52 5.69 6.80 -8.19
CA ARG A 52 6.23 6.83 -9.56
C ARG A 52 6.86 8.17 -9.90
N ALA A 53 6.22 9.28 -9.55
CA ALA A 53 6.78 10.61 -9.75
C ALA A 53 8.10 10.79 -8.98
N THR A 54 8.15 10.28 -7.75
CA THR A 54 9.37 10.27 -6.93
C THR A 54 10.47 9.44 -7.59
N ALA A 55 10.15 8.28 -8.17
CA ALA A 55 11.11 7.45 -8.90
C ALA A 55 11.73 8.17 -10.10
N VAL A 56 10.89 8.82 -10.91
CA VAL A 56 11.33 9.63 -12.05
C VAL A 56 12.21 10.79 -11.59
N HIS A 57 11.88 11.42 -10.47
CA HIS A 57 12.72 12.47 -9.88
C HIS A 57 14.10 11.95 -9.44
N HIS A 58 14.16 10.78 -8.78
CA HIS A 58 15.43 10.15 -8.43
C HIS A 58 16.27 9.80 -9.66
N TYR A 59 15.63 9.33 -10.73
CA TYR A 59 16.28 9.08 -12.00
C TYR A 59 16.92 10.36 -12.58
N TYR A 60 16.17 11.45 -12.70
CA TYR A 60 16.73 12.71 -13.21
C TYR A 60 17.85 13.26 -12.33
N ARG A 61 17.71 13.16 -11.00
CA ARG A 61 18.78 13.54 -10.08
C ARG A 61 20.03 12.71 -10.31
N TYR A 62 19.90 11.40 -10.46
CA TYR A 62 21.04 10.52 -10.73
C TYR A 62 21.74 10.90 -12.04
N HIS A 63 20.97 11.21 -13.07
CA HIS A 63 21.51 11.63 -14.36
C HIS A 63 22.24 12.97 -14.33
N VAL A 64 21.70 13.96 -13.63
CA VAL A 64 22.35 15.27 -13.49
C VAL A 64 23.65 15.16 -12.70
N ASN A 65 23.76 14.19 -11.79
CA ASN A 65 25.01 13.91 -11.05
C ASN A 65 26.05 13.12 -11.85
N GLY A 66 25.89 12.97 -13.17
CA GLY A 66 26.84 12.28 -14.05
C GLY A 66 26.65 10.77 -14.15
N GLY A 67 25.61 10.21 -13.51
CA GLY A 67 25.23 8.82 -13.69
C GLY A 67 24.65 8.58 -15.08
N THR A 68 25.04 7.48 -15.73
CA THR A 68 24.50 7.10 -17.05
C THR A 68 23.68 5.83 -16.89
N PHE A 69 22.36 5.94 -16.91
CA PHE A 69 21.44 4.82 -16.87
C PHE A 69 20.30 5.02 -17.85
N ASN A 70 19.99 4.04 -18.70
CA ASN A 70 18.88 4.13 -19.64
C ASN A 70 17.78 3.16 -19.17
N PRO A 71 16.85 3.58 -18.29
CA PRO A 71 15.80 2.70 -17.78
C PRO A 71 14.86 2.33 -18.92
N HIS A 72 14.96 1.08 -19.38
CA HIS A 72 14.03 0.52 -20.33
C HIS A 72 13.36 -0.73 -19.74
N GLY A 73 12.05 -0.83 -19.93
CA GLY A 73 11.28 -1.99 -19.46
C GLY A 73 11.30 -2.12 -17.93
N THR A 74 11.34 -3.37 -17.46
CA THR A 74 11.39 -3.70 -16.02
C THR A 74 12.79 -3.52 -15.43
N THR A 75 13.85 -3.61 -16.24
CA THR A 75 15.25 -3.44 -15.81
C THR A 75 15.51 -2.07 -15.18
N GLY A 76 14.79 -1.04 -15.66
CA GLY A 76 14.78 0.31 -15.09
C GLY A 76 14.46 0.36 -13.59
N THR A 77 13.56 -0.50 -13.14
CA THR A 77 13.11 -0.55 -11.74
C THR A 77 14.13 -1.24 -10.84
N GLN A 78 14.77 -2.30 -11.35
CA GLN A 78 15.76 -3.06 -10.61
C GLN A 78 16.98 -2.20 -10.25
N PHE A 79 17.45 -1.37 -11.18
CA PHE A 79 18.54 -0.43 -10.91
C PHE A 79 18.25 0.50 -9.74
N LEU A 80 17.05 1.09 -9.66
CA LEU A 80 16.72 2.00 -8.57
C LEU A 80 16.57 1.28 -7.22
N VAL A 81 16.15 0.01 -7.25
CA VAL A 81 16.13 -0.87 -6.07
C VAL A 81 17.56 -1.16 -5.60
N ASP A 82 18.44 -1.55 -6.53
CA ASP A 82 19.83 -1.88 -6.22
C ASP A 82 20.63 -0.64 -5.77
N ALA A 83 20.35 0.51 -6.37
CA ALA A 83 20.89 1.81 -5.96
C ALA A 83 20.27 2.33 -4.66
N LYS A 84 19.31 1.62 -4.06
CA LYS A 84 18.55 2.01 -2.85
C LYS A 84 17.87 3.39 -2.96
N LEU A 85 17.60 3.83 -4.19
CA LEU A 85 16.90 5.07 -4.49
C LEU A 85 15.39 4.87 -4.54
N LEU A 86 14.94 3.62 -4.62
CA LEU A 86 13.54 3.26 -4.67
C LEU A 86 13.27 1.93 -3.99
N ASN A 87 12.08 1.79 -3.42
CA ASN A 87 11.57 0.50 -2.99
C ASN A 87 10.25 0.24 -3.74
N VAL A 88 10.28 -0.70 -4.68
CA VAL A 88 9.14 -0.99 -5.58
C VAL A 88 7.88 -1.41 -4.82
N ASN A 89 8.05 -2.07 -3.67
CA ASN A 89 6.96 -2.51 -2.80
C ASN A 89 6.27 -1.34 -2.06
N THR A 90 6.95 -0.20 -1.93
CA THR A 90 6.35 1.03 -1.39
C THR A 90 5.74 1.92 -2.47
N VAL A 91 6.20 1.82 -3.71
CA VAL A 91 5.60 2.55 -4.84
C VAL A 91 4.23 1.98 -5.17
N CYS A 92 4.11 0.68 -5.46
CA CYS A 92 2.80 0.08 -5.73
C CYS A 92 2.45 -1.00 -4.70
N LYS A 93 1.75 -0.59 -3.63
CA LYS A 93 1.23 -1.51 -2.60
C LYS A 93 0.19 -2.51 -3.12
N SER A 94 -0.30 -2.33 -4.34
CA SER A 94 -1.19 -3.29 -5.01
C SER A 94 -0.45 -4.43 -5.70
N GLY A 95 0.89 -4.45 -5.67
CA GLY A 95 1.70 -5.49 -6.31
C GLY A 95 1.83 -5.36 -7.83
N GLY A 96 1.57 -4.16 -8.38
CA GLY A 96 1.72 -3.92 -9.82
C GLY A 96 3.18 -3.84 -10.25
N THR A 97 3.48 -4.38 -11.42
CA THR A 97 4.78 -4.26 -12.07
C THR A 97 4.97 -2.85 -12.58
N LEU A 98 6.16 -2.30 -12.37
CA LEU A 98 6.55 -0.98 -12.84
C LEU A 98 7.38 -1.13 -14.11
N THR A 99 7.10 -0.34 -15.14
CA THR A 99 7.77 -0.42 -16.45
C THR A 99 8.18 0.96 -16.92
N TRP A 100 9.46 1.10 -17.28
CA TRP A 100 9.99 2.34 -17.80
C TRP A 100 9.87 2.41 -19.32
N ALA A 101 9.46 3.57 -19.80
CA ALA A 101 9.48 3.94 -21.21
C ALA A 101 10.17 5.30 -21.35
N ILE A 102 11.10 5.39 -22.30
CA ILE A 102 11.80 6.63 -22.62
C ILE A 102 11.35 7.07 -24.01
N ALA A 103 10.80 8.28 -24.07
CA ALA A 103 10.42 8.87 -25.34
C ALA A 103 11.67 9.28 -26.14
N PRO A 104 11.58 9.40 -27.48
CA PRO A 104 12.69 9.86 -28.32
C PRO A 104 13.30 11.21 -27.89
N GLY A 105 12.57 12.03 -27.13
CA GLY A 105 13.04 13.29 -26.54
C GLY A 105 13.77 13.17 -25.20
N GLY A 106 13.97 11.96 -24.67
CA GLY A 106 14.65 11.72 -23.39
C GLY A 106 13.74 11.72 -22.16
N ASP A 107 12.44 11.98 -22.33
CA ASP A 107 11.47 11.95 -21.24
C ASP A 107 11.28 10.52 -20.72
N ALA A 108 11.66 10.29 -19.46
CA ALA A 108 11.46 9.02 -18.78
C ALA A 108 10.08 8.99 -18.11
N THR A 109 9.26 8.03 -18.52
CA THR A 109 7.95 7.74 -17.95
C THR A 109 7.99 6.38 -17.29
N LEU A 110 7.49 6.32 -16.05
CA LEU A 110 7.30 5.07 -15.33
C LEU A 110 5.82 4.73 -15.37
N THR A 111 5.44 3.50 -15.71
CA THR A 111 4.04 3.06 -15.83
C THR A 111 3.78 1.90 -14.86
N CYS A 112 2.54 1.72 -14.39
CA CYS A 112 2.16 0.62 -13.50
C CYS A 112 1.09 -0.27 -14.15
N SER A 113 1.28 -1.59 -14.10
CA SER A 113 0.31 -2.55 -14.67
C SER A 113 -1.08 -2.51 -14.04
N VAL A 114 -1.20 -2.05 -12.78
CA VAL A 114 -2.48 -2.06 -12.02
C VAL A 114 -3.18 -0.70 -12.08
N HIS A 115 -2.42 0.40 -12.00
CA HIS A 115 -2.99 1.76 -11.92
C HIS A 115 -2.79 2.59 -13.19
N GLY A 116 -2.12 2.04 -14.20
CA GLY A 116 -1.82 2.71 -15.46
C GLY A 116 -0.73 3.76 -15.35
N ASN A 117 -0.85 4.77 -16.20
CA ASN A 117 0.01 5.96 -16.27
C ASN A 117 -0.41 7.03 -15.25
#